data_AF-A0A847WIH6-F1
#
_entry.id   AF-A0A847WIH6-F1
#
_cell.length_a   1.000
_cell.length_b   1.000
_cell.length_c   1.000
_cell.angle_alpha   90.00
_cell.angle_beta   90.00
_cell.angle_gamma   90.00
#
_symmetry.space_group_name_H-M   'P 1'
#
loop_
_entity.id
_entity.type
_entity.pdbx_description
1 polymer ?
#
loop_
_entity_poly.entity_id
_entity_poly.type
_entity_poly.pdbx_seq_one_letter_code
_entity_poly.pdbx_strand_id
1 'polypeptide(L)'
;MTLTIENHYIWDLVLHCLAHLKVDNDSNLYSNKYIEKIKKAKNEFGIEDTLEHEMAKLHDIYCTKFEKFALINFIPFYANTIDELKNILLGIQSFNEEDKQEFVLPLIKILGKENIFYRKYYDEMMINSDSINQRFLSQLKDIICKVKSLSEKISYPIIVYLQLSMTKAGRAFSKDDVFVAAVSYPFSNESVTNSVIQAIHEITHRYTDPLLGTELSMRDDTHMKAEKFVILANFFLYKKYIPQLLEQYCHYFAIKGIKLEDVLEKYPLGSKEVDQIIRFFDI
;
A
#
# COMPACT_ATOMS: atom_id res chain seq x y z
N MET A 1 -16.25 -13.98 -8.96
CA MET A 1 -15.31 -13.01 -8.36
C MET A 1 -15.14 -11.82 -9.29
N THR A 2 -15.40 -10.61 -8.79
CA THR A 2 -15.11 -9.37 -9.52
C THR A 2 -13.75 -8.86 -9.05
N LEU A 3 -12.76 -8.87 -9.94
CA LEU A 3 -11.44 -8.30 -9.71
C LEU A 3 -11.17 -7.25 -10.78
N THR A 4 -11.01 -6.00 -10.37
CA THR A 4 -10.66 -4.89 -11.24
C THR A 4 -9.32 -4.30 -10.83
N ILE A 5 -8.66 -3.69 -11.82
CA ILE A 5 -7.49 -2.87 -11.60
C ILE A 5 -7.82 -1.45 -12.00
N GLU A 6 -7.40 -0.51 -11.19
CA GLU A 6 -7.68 0.90 -11.38
C GLU A 6 -6.46 1.74 -11.04
N ASN A 7 -6.55 3.02 -11.36
CA ASN A 7 -5.54 4.02 -11.11
C ASN A 7 -6.23 5.19 -10.41
N HIS A 8 -5.63 5.75 -9.35
CA HIS A 8 -6.30 6.78 -8.55
C HIS A 8 -5.39 7.98 -8.31
N TYR A 9 -5.42 8.93 -9.24
CA TYR A 9 -4.53 10.09 -9.27
C TYR A 9 -4.44 10.85 -7.95
N ILE A 10 -5.58 11.21 -7.34
CA ILE A 10 -5.60 12.00 -6.10
C ILE A 10 -4.95 11.25 -4.94
N TRP A 11 -5.06 9.92 -4.93
CA TRP A 11 -4.45 9.11 -3.91
C TRP A 11 -2.95 9.01 -4.15
N ASP A 12 -2.55 8.79 -5.40
CA ASP A 12 -1.15 8.78 -5.80
C ASP A 12 -0.44 10.11 -5.51
N LEU A 13 -1.11 11.25 -5.72
CA LEU A 13 -0.58 12.59 -5.40
C LEU A 13 -0.29 12.75 -3.90
N VAL A 14 -1.17 12.23 -3.04
CA VAL A 14 -0.93 12.28 -1.60
C VAL A 14 0.22 11.34 -1.22
N LEU A 15 0.24 10.13 -1.76
CA LEU A 15 1.34 9.17 -1.55
C LEU A 15 2.68 9.73 -2.05
N HIS A 16 2.68 10.47 -3.17
CA HIS A 16 3.84 11.16 -3.72
C HIS A 16 4.43 12.17 -2.72
N CYS A 17 3.58 13.05 -2.17
CA CYS A 17 4.01 13.99 -1.14
C CYS A 17 4.52 13.26 0.10
N LEU A 18 3.78 12.25 0.59
CA LEU A 18 4.17 11.46 1.76
C LEU A 18 5.47 10.68 1.55
N ALA A 19 5.83 10.31 0.33
CA ALA A 19 7.11 9.66 0.02
C ALA A 19 8.32 10.54 0.33
N HIS A 20 8.14 11.85 0.50
CA HIS A 20 9.19 12.78 0.90
C HIS A 20 9.34 12.88 2.44
N LEU A 21 8.51 12.16 3.22
CA LEU A 21 8.67 12.01 4.66
C LEU A 21 9.40 10.70 4.97
N LYS A 22 10.63 10.81 5.49
CA LYS A 22 11.39 9.65 5.94
C LYS A 22 10.94 9.21 7.35
N VAL A 23 9.95 8.34 7.39
CA VAL A 23 9.38 7.83 8.65
C VAL A 23 9.80 6.39 8.94
N ASP A 24 9.74 5.98 10.20
CA ASP A 24 10.03 4.61 10.67
C ASP A 24 8.76 3.93 11.21
N ASN A 25 7.74 3.86 10.37
CA ASN A 25 6.46 3.20 10.65
C ASN A 25 5.85 2.67 9.35
N ASP A 26 4.71 1.98 9.44
CA ASP A 26 4.08 1.31 8.29
C ASP A 26 3.59 2.27 7.19
N SER A 27 3.53 3.58 7.47
CA SER A 27 3.25 4.58 6.45
C SER A 27 4.44 4.94 5.56
N ASN A 28 5.63 4.38 5.83
CA ASN A 28 6.86 4.71 5.12
C ASN A 28 6.77 4.43 3.61
N LEU A 29 6.88 5.49 2.81
CA LEU A 29 6.98 5.46 1.34
C LEU A 29 8.32 6.02 0.85
N TYR A 30 9.22 6.37 1.76
CA TYR A 30 10.47 7.03 1.41
C TYR A 30 11.42 6.09 0.67
N SER A 31 11.89 6.54 -0.50
CA SER A 31 12.85 5.83 -1.33
C SER A 31 13.73 6.83 -2.07
N ASN A 32 15.03 6.86 -1.77
CA ASN A 32 15.99 7.74 -2.46
C ASN A 32 15.90 7.61 -3.98
N LYS A 33 15.74 6.38 -4.49
CA LYS A 33 15.60 6.11 -5.92
C LYS A 33 14.36 6.80 -6.51
N TYR A 34 13.26 6.83 -5.78
CA TYR A 34 12.04 7.50 -6.20
C TYR A 34 12.20 9.02 -6.17
N ILE A 35 12.77 9.57 -5.10
CA ILE A 35 13.00 11.02 -4.95
C ILE A 35 13.90 11.54 -6.07
N GLU A 36 15.02 10.87 -6.36
CA GLU A 36 15.91 11.24 -7.47
C GLU A 36 15.21 11.15 -8.84
N LYS A 37 14.33 10.17 -9.04
CA LYS A 37 13.52 10.06 -10.26
C LYS A 37 12.59 11.26 -10.43
N ILE A 38 11.90 11.65 -9.36
CA ILE A 38 11.00 12.82 -9.36
C ILE A 38 11.78 14.11 -9.62
N LYS A 39 12.90 14.31 -8.93
CA LYS A 39 13.77 15.48 -9.10
C LYS A 39 14.24 15.63 -10.56
N LYS A 40 14.66 14.52 -11.18
CA LYS A 40 15.01 14.50 -12.60
C LYS A 40 13.82 14.91 -13.48
N ALA A 41 12.63 14.35 -13.25
CA ALA A 41 11.43 14.70 -14.02
C ALA A 41 11.03 16.17 -13.85
N LYS A 42 11.13 16.73 -12.64
CA LYS A 42 10.89 18.17 -12.39
C LYS A 42 11.86 19.05 -13.18
N ASN A 43 13.14 18.72 -13.17
CA ASN A 43 14.16 19.43 -13.94
C ASN A 43 13.85 19.38 -15.46
N GLU A 44 13.44 18.24 -15.99
CA GLU A 44 13.04 18.08 -17.40
C GLU A 44 11.81 18.93 -17.76
N PHE A 45 10.92 19.18 -16.79
CA PHE A 45 9.77 20.08 -16.96
C PHE A 45 10.07 21.55 -16.65
N GLY A 46 11.29 21.89 -16.23
CA GLY A 46 11.64 23.26 -15.83
C GLY A 46 10.93 23.72 -14.55
N ILE A 47 10.59 22.79 -13.66
CA ILE A 47 9.90 23.06 -12.40
C ILE A 47 10.91 23.01 -11.24
N GLU A 48 10.89 24.02 -10.39
CA GLU A 48 11.72 24.07 -9.19
C GLU A 48 11.30 22.99 -8.19
N ASP A 49 12.25 22.16 -7.75
CA ASP A 49 12.00 21.11 -6.78
C ASP A 49 12.10 21.63 -5.34
N THR A 50 10.95 22.03 -4.79
CA THR A 50 10.82 22.52 -3.40
C THR A 50 10.12 21.53 -2.47
N LEU A 51 9.65 20.39 -2.99
CA LEU A 51 8.75 19.48 -2.26
C LEU A 51 9.43 18.87 -1.04
N GLU A 52 10.67 18.40 -1.18
CA GLU A 52 11.44 17.82 -0.07
C GLU A 52 11.56 18.82 1.10
N HIS A 53 11.90 20.07 0.80
CA HIS A 53 12.02 21.12 1.81
C HIS A 53 10.68 21.46 2.48
N GLU A 54 9.59 21.54 1.71
CA GLU A 54 8.27 21.84 2.26
C GLU A 54 7.73 20.68 3.11
N MET A 55 7.91 19.44 2.67
CA MET A 55 7.50 18.25 3.44
C MET A 55 8.34 18.06 4.70
N ALA A 56 9.64 18.38 4.68
CA ALA A 56 10.49 18.32 5.87
C ALA A 56 9.95 19.15 7.04
N LYS A 57 9.25 20.27 6.77
CA LYS A 57 8.62 21.11 7.80
C LYS A 57 7.47 20.40 8.52
N LEU A 58 6.87 19.40 7.89
CA LEU A 58 5.75 18.63 8.44
C LEU A 58 6.19 17.33 9.10
N HIS A 59 7.46 16.96 8.96
CA HIS A 59 7.99 15.67 9.39
C HIS A 59 7.77 15.39 10.88
N ASP A 60 8.22 16.30 11.74
CA ASP A 60 8.19 16.05 13.18
C ASP A 60 6.76 15.99 13.71
N ILE A 61 5.86 16.82 13.16
CA ILE A 61 4.44 16.82 13.49
C ILE A 61 3.80 15.50 13.06
N TYR A 62 4.06 15.05 11.84
CA TYR A 62 3.54 13.78 11.32
C TYR A 62 4.02 12.59 12.17
N CYS A 63 5.31 12.54 12.50
CA CYS A 63 5.89 11.45 13.30
C CYS A 63 5.35 11.46 14.73
N THR A 64 5.28 12.63 15.38
CA THR A 64 4.82 12.75 16.77
C THR A 64 3.33 12.45 16.91
N LYS A 65 2.51 12.86 15.93
CA LYS A 65 1.06 12.68 15.92
C LYS A 65 0.64 11.60 14.90
N PHE A 66 1.48 10.60 14.63
CA PHE A 66 1.27 9.63 13.54
C PHE A 66 -0.06 8.90 13.64
N GLU A 67 -0.44 8.43 14.83
CA GLU A 67 -1.72 7.73 15.04
C GLU A 67 -2.93 8.52 14.55
N LYS A 68 -2.83 9.85 14.63
CA LYS A 68 -3.85 10.78 14.20
C LYS A 68 -3.81 10.98 12.69
N PHE A 69 -2.64 11.20 12.13
CA PHE A 69 -2.46 11.49 10.71
C PHE A 69 -2.35 10.25 9.81
N ALA A 70 -2.25 9.04 10.37
CA ALA A 70 -2.15 7.79 9.62
C ALA A 70 -3.27 7.62 8.60
N LEU A 71 -4.49 8.06 8.94
CA LEU A 71 -5.66 8.04 8.06
C LEU A 71 -5.45 8.76 6.72
N ILE A 72 -4.50 9.70 6.63
CA ILE A 72 -4.17 10.43 5.38
C ILE A 72 -3.59 9.48 4.32
N ASN A 73 -3.12 8.30 4.71
CA ASN A 73 -2.72 7.25 3.77
C ASN A 73 -3.89 6.60 3.04
N PHE A 74 -5.13 6.79 3.50
CA PHE A 74 -6.34 6.10 3.02
C PHE A 74 -7.43 7.06 2.55
N ILE A 75 -7.65 8.16 3.28
CA ILE A 75 -8.67 9.18 2.97
C ILE A 75 -8.66 9.69 1.52
N PRO A 76 -7.51 9.86 0.85
CA PRO A 76 -7.49 10.37 -0.52
C PRO A 76 -8.28 9.52 -1.52
N PHE A 77 -8.52 8.25 -1.20
CA PHE A 77 -9.40 7.37 -1.97
C PHE A 77 -10.85 7.88 -2.11
N TYR A 78 -11.32 8.71 -1.17
CA TYR A 78 -12.69 9.24 -1.21
C TYR A 78 -12.82 10.51 -2.05
N ALA A 79 -11.75 10.95 -2.73
CA ALA A 79 -11.71 12.19 -3.48
C ALA A 79 -11.32 11.97 -4.95
N ASN A 80 -12.10 12.54 -5.88
CA ASN A 80 -11.77 12.55 -7.31
C ASN A 80 -11.05 13.84 -7.73
N THR A 81 -11.11 14.88 -6.89
CA THR A 81 -10.46 16.17 -7.14
C THR A 81 -9.71 16.67 -5.91
N ILE A 82 -8.81 17.64 -6.11
CA ILE A 82 -8.07 18.28 -5.00
C ILE A 82 -9.02 19.09 -4.10
N ASP A 83 -10.04 19.71 -4.67
CA ASP A 83 -11.02 20.46 -3.89
C ASP A 83 -11.87 19.52 -3.01
N GLU A 84 -12.28 18.36 -3.54
CA GLU A 84 -12.91 17.31 -2.75
C GLU A 84 -11.98 16.82 -1.62
N LEU A 85 -10.72 16.52 -1.95
CA LEU A 85 -9.73 16.09 -0.96
C LEU A 85 -9.55 17.13 0.15
N LYS A 86 -9.42 18.41 -0.22
CA LYS A 86 -9.31 19.53 0.72
C LYS A 86 -10.52 19.57 1.66
N ASN A 87 -11.73 19.49 1.12
CA ASN A 87 -12.95 19.53 1.93
C ASN A 87 -13.04 18.33 2.88
N ILE A 88 -12.68 17.13 2.41
CA ILE A 88 -12.65 15.93 3.24
C ILE A 88 -11.62 16.10 4.37
N LEU A 89 -10.38 16.50 4.04
CA LEU A 89 -9.32 16.68 5.03
C LEU A 89 -9.68 17.69 6.13
N LEU A 90 -10.33 18.80 5.76
CA LEU A 90 -10.78 19.83 6.71
C LEU A 90 -12.00 19.39 7.54
N GLY A 91 -12.81 18.45 7.02
CA GLY A 91 -14.02 17.92 7.64
C GLY A 91 -13.80 16.74 8.59
N ILE A 92 -12.57 16.21 8.69
CA ILE A 92 -12.26 15.09 9.59
C ILE A 92 -12.39 15.54 11.04
N GLN A 93 -13.36 14.97 11.76
CA GLN A 93 -13.69 15.36 13.13
C GLN A 93 -12.57 15.11 14.14
N SER A 94 -11.69 14.12 13.87
CA SER A 94 -10.58 13.85 14.77
C SER A 94 -9.52 14.95 14.74
N PHE A 95 -9.41 15.73 13.67
CA PHE A 95 -8.48 16.86 13.56
C PHE A 95 -9.04 18.10 14.24
N ASN A 96 -8.39 18.52 15.32
CA ASN A 96 -8.72 19.78 15.99
C ASN A 96 -8.14 20.98 15.22
N GLU A 97 -8.43 22.19 15.68
CA GLU A 97 -7.95 23.40 15.00
C GLU A 97 -6.42 23.52 14.99
N GLU A 98 -5.72 23.05 16.03
CA GLU A 98 -4.26 23.02 16.07
C GLU A 98 -3.71 22.08 14.99
N ASP A 99 -4.21 20.85 14.88
CA ASP A 99 -3.78 19.90 13.85
C ASP A 99 -4.03 20.45 12.43
N LYS A 100 -5.15 21.16 12.26
CA LYS A 100 -5.49 21.80 10.99
C LYS A 100 -4.47 22.86 10.63
N GLN A 101 -4.09 23.73 11.56
CA GLN A 101 -3.12 24.80 11.32
C GLN A 101 -1.70 24.26 11.15
N GLU A 102 -1.29 23.31 11.98
CA GLU A 102 0.08 22.79 12.03
C GLU A 102 0.39 21.81 10.89
N PHE A 103 -0.59 21.02 10.44
CA PHE A 103 -0.35 19.95 9.49
C PHE A 103 -1.28 19.99 8.27
N VAL A 104 -2.61 19.98 8.48
CA VAL A 104 -3.56 19.75 7.39
C VAL A 104 -3.56 20.88 6.35
N LEU A 105 -3.62 22.15 6.80
CA LEU A 105 -3.58 23.31 5.92
C LEU A 105 -2.24 23.45 5.19
N PRO A 106 -1.07 23.31 5.86
CA PRO A 106 0.20 23.19 5.17
C PRO A 106 0.25 22.08 4.12
N LEU A 107 -0.23 20.88 4.45
CA LEU A 107 -0.28 19.75 3.52
C LEU A 107 -1.16 20.07 2.30
N ILE A 108 -2.36 20.63 2.50
CA ILE A 108 -3.25 21.07 1.40
C ILE A 108 -2.54 22.06 0.48
N LYS A 109 -1.81 23.03 1.06
CA LYS A 109 -1.04 24.02 0.28
C LYS A 109 0.07 23.33 -0.54
N ILE A 110 0.78 22.36 0.03
CA ILE A 110 1.80 21.58 -0.67
C ILE A 110 1.15 20.80 -1.82
N LEU A 111 0.07 20.06 -1.56
CA LEU A 111 -0.67 19.29 -2.57
C LEU A 111 -1.13 20.15 -3.74
N GLY A 112 -1.67 21.35 -3.46
CA GLY A 112 -2.12 22.29 -4.49
C GLY A 112 -1.00 22.78 -5.40
N LYS A 113 0.18 23.07 -4.83
CA LYS A 113 1.36 23.45 -5.61
C LYS A 113 1.91 22.26 -6.42
N GLU A 114 2.06 21.11 -5.77
CA GLU A 114 2.70 19.93 -6.35
C GLU A 114 1.86 19.34 -7.49
N ASN A 115 0.54 19.45 -7.43
CA ASN A 115 -0.37 19.01 -8.48
C ASN A 115 -0.03 19.54 -9.87
N ILE A 116 0.54 20.75 -9.98
CA ILE A 116 0.91 21.36 -11.26
C ILE A 116 1.95 20.49 -11.99
N PHE A 117 2.98 20.05 -11.26
CA PHE A 117 3.97 19.11 -11.75
C PHE A 117 3.37 17.70 -11.88
N TYR A 118 2.80 17.22 -10.78
CA TYR A 118 2.53 15.80 -10.63
C TYR A 118 1.46 15.30 -11.58
N ARG A 119 0.48 16.14 -11.93
CA ARG A 119 -0.54 15.77 -12.93
C ARG A 119 0.09 15.45 -14.27
N LYS A 120 0.97 16.33 -14.75
CA LYS A 120 1.67 16.15 -16.02
C LYS A 120 2.54 14.89 -15.99
N TYR A 121 3.33 14.73 -14.93
CA TYR A 121 4.17 13.54 -14.75
C TYR A 121 3.34 12.25 -14.74
N TYR A 122 2.25 12.22 -13.99
CA TYR A 122 1.36 11.08 -13.87
C TYR A 122 0.73 10.71 -15.22
N ASP A 123 0.19 11.70 -15.93
CA ASP A 123 -0.42 11.50 -17.25
C ASP A 123 0.61 10.91 -18.23
N GLU A 124 1.84 11.43 -18.27
CA GLU A 124 2.92 10.88 -19.11
C GLU A 124 3.28 9.42 -18.77
N MET A 125 3.31 9.06 -17.48
CA MET A 125 3.57 7.68 -17.05
C MET A 125 2.43 6.73 -17.43
N MET A 126 1.19 7.22 -17.52
CA MET A 126 0.01 6.39 -17.78
C MET A 126 -0.29 6.17 -19.26
N ILE A 127 0.26 6.97 -20.18
CA ILE A 127 -0.01 6.91 -21.64
C ILE A 127 0.15 5.48 -22.22
N ASN A 128 1.11 4.69 -21.72
CA ASN A 128 1.40 3.35 -22.22
C ASN A 128 1.23 2.26 -21.15
N SER A 129 0.38 2.50 -20.15
CA SER A 129 0.21 1.59 -19.01
C SER A 129 -0.55 0.30 -19.32
N ASP A 130 -1.33 0.28 -20.41
CA ASP A 130 -2.26 -0.82 -20.75
C ASP A 130 -1.62 -2.21 -20.77
N SER A 131 -0.47 -2.37 -21.42
CA SER A 131 0.19 -3.68 -21.53
C SER A 131 0.63 -4.21 -20.16
N ILE A 132 1.16 -3.32 -19.32
CA ILE A 132 1.61 -3.65 -17.97
C ILE A 132 0.40 -3.99 -17.08
N ASN A 133 -0.64 -3.18 -17.16
CA ASN A 133 -1.90 -3.34 -16.43
C ASN A 133 -2.56 -4.69 -16.77
N GLN A 134 -2.64 -5.04 -18.07
CA GLN A 134 -3.18 -6.32 -18.51
C GLN A 134 -2.36 -7.50 -18.00
N ARG A 135 -1.03 -7.41 -18.04
CA ARG A 135 -0.15 -8.47 -17.53
C ARG A 135 -0.28 -8.65 -16.04
N PHE A 136 -0.32 -7.55 -15.28
CA PHE A 136 -0.57 -7.57 -13.84
C PHE A 136 -1.90 -8.26 -13.53
N LEU A 137 -2.99 -7.83 -14.18
CA LEU A 137 -4.32 -8.39 -13.97
C LEU A 137 -4.38 -9.87 -14.31
N SER A 138 -3.75 -10.28 -15.42
CA SER A 138 -3.68 -11.68 -15.83
C SER A 138 -2.96 -12.53 -14.78
N GLN A 139 -1.77 -12.10 -14.33
CA GLN A 139 -0.99 -12.86 -13.34
C GLN A 139 -1.70 -12.94 -11.99
N LEU A 140 -2.32 -11.84 -11.54
CA LEU A 140 -3.09 -11.81 -10.30
C LEU A 140 -4.31 -12.73 -10.37
N LYS A 141 -5.06 -12.71 -11.48
CA LYS A 141 -6.18 -13.64 -11.71
C LYS A 141 -5.73 -15.10 -11.70
N ASP A 142 -4.65 -15.42 -12.41
CA ASP A 142 -4.11 -16.78 -12.46
C ASP A 142 -3.75 -17.30 -11.07
N ILE A 143 -3.13 -16.46 -10.25
CA ILE A 143 -2.78 -16.80 -8.87
C ILE A 143 -4.03 -17.01 -8.04
N ILE A 144 -4.95 -16.04 -8.00
CA ILE A 144 -6.16 -16.16 -7.18
C ILE A 144 -7.00 -17.39 -7.59
N CYS A 145 -7.07 -17.70 -8.89
CA CYS A 145 -7.71 -18.92 -9.39
C CYS A 145 -6.99 -20.21 -8.94
N LYS A 146 -5.65 -20.22 -8.90
CA LYS A 146 -4.86 -21.37 -8.43
C LYS A 146 -5.01 -21.60 -6.93
N VAL A 147 -5.10 -20.53 -6.15
CA VAL A 147 -5.41 -20.59 -4.72
C VAL A 147 -6.90 -20.82 -4.53
N LYS A 148 -7.45 -21.87 -5.14
CA LYS A 148 -8.89 -22.17 -5.25
C LYS A 148 -9.68 -22.00 -3.93
N SER A 149 -9.04 -22.22 -2.77
CA SER A 149 -9.59 -21.98 -1.41
C SER A 149 -9.83 -20.51 -1.06
N LEU A 150 -9.15 -19.55 -1.69
CA LEU A 150 -9.49 -18.13 -1.63
C LEU A 150 -10.71 -17.82 -2.49
N SER A 151 -10.89 -18.41 -3.67
CA SER A 151 -11.94 -17.99 -4.61
C SER A 151 -13.38 -18.21 -4.11
N GLU A 152 -13.64 -19.25 -3.31
CA GLU A 152 -14.93 -19.47 -2.62
C GLU A 152 -15.07 -18.59 -1.36
N LYS A 153 -13.95 -18.11 -0.80
CA LYS A 153 -13.89 -17.19 0.35
C LYS A 153 -13.87 -15.72 -0.04
N ILE A 154 -13.48 -15.39 -1.28
CA ILE A 154 -13.59 -14.07 -1.92
C ILE A 154 -15.04 -13.94 -2.40
N SER A 155 -15.94 -13.67 -1.47
CA SER A 155 -17.35 -13.40 -1.78
C SER A 155 -17.61 -11.93 -2.16
N TYR A 156 -16.58 -11.09 -2.18
CA TYR A 156 -16.67 -9.65 -2.36
C TYR A 156 -15.86 -9.17 -3.58
N PRO A 157 -16.24 -8.04 -4.21
CA PRO A 157 -15.42 -7.40 -5.24
C PRO A 157 -14.08 -6.93 -4.68
N ILE A 158 -13.02 -7.09 -5.47
CA ILE A 158 -11.67 -6.59 -5.17
C ILE A 158 -11.29 -5.54 -6.21
N ILE A 159 -10.85 -4.38 -5.75
CA ILE A 159 -10.25 -3.34 -6.59
C ILE A 159 -8.78 -3.18 -6.20
N VAL A 160 -7.88 -3.33 -7.15
CA VAL A 160 -6.45 -3.09 -6.94
C VAL A 160 -6.01 -1.82 -7.65
N TYR A 161 -5.54 -0.84 -6.89
CA TYR A 161 -4.97 0.39 -7.39
C TYR A 161 -3.47 0.26 -7.60
N LEU A 162 -3.00 0.53 -8.81
CA LEU A 162 -1.57 0.56 -9.13
C LEU A 162 -1.06 2.00 -8.97
N GLN A 163 -0.29 2.27 -7.92
CA GLN A 163 0.14 3.61 -7.52
C GLN A 163 1.62 3.82 -7.86
N LEU A 164 1.95 4.87 -8.62
CA LEU A 164 3.33 5.22 -9.00
C LEU A 164 4.19 5.56 -7.78
N SER A 165 3.57 6.11 -6.74
CA SER A 165 4.22 6.61 -5.52
C SER A 165 4.27 5.62 -4.38
N MET A 166 3.62 4.46 -4.55
CA MET A 166 3.72 3.37 -3.59
C MET A 166 5.05 2.66 -3.81
N THR A 167 6.06 2.96 -2.98
CA THR A 167 7.42 2.41 -3.17
C THR A 167 7.78 1.28 -2.19
N LYS A 168 6.95 1.07 -1.15
CA LYS A 168 7.21 0.14 -0.06
C LYS A 168 5.98 -0.73 0.25
N ALA A 169 5.40 -0.63 1.45
CA ALA A 169 4.26 -1.43 1.89
C ALA A 169 2.99 -1.00 1.16
N GLY A 170 2.05 -1.93 0.92
CA GLY A 170 0.78 -1.58 0.28
C GLY A 170 -0.16 -0.92 1.29
N ARG A 171 -1.37 -0.60 0.84
CA ARG A 171 -2.44 -0.12 1.71
C ARG A 171 -3.70 -0.87 1.35
N ALA A 172 -4.41 -1.39 2.34
CA ALA A 172 -5.69 -2.03 2.08
C ALA A 172 -6.74 -1.70 3.13
N PHE A 173 -8.00 -1.71 2.71
CA PHE A 173 -9.16 -1.48 3.55
C PHE A 173 -10.43 -2.01 2.87
N SER A 174 -11.52 -2.12 3.63
CA SER A 174 -12.84 -2.44 3.10
C SER A 174 -13.72 -1.19 3.05
N LYS A 175 -14.51 -1.03 1.98
CA LYS A 175 -15.52 0.01 1.81
C LYS A 175 -16.74 -0.56 1.10
N ASP A 176 -17.93 -0.36 1.66
CA ASP A 176 -19.21 -0.67 1.02
C ASP A 176 -19.23 -2.07 0.34
N ASP A 177 -18.83 -3.09 1.10
CA ASP A 177 -18.68 -4.50 0.66
C ASP A 177 -17.63 -4.77 -0.42
N VAL A 178 -16.79 -3.80 -0.76
CA VAL A 178 -15.64 -3.91 -1.66
C VAL A 178 -14.35 -3.91 -0.87
N PHE A 179 -13.40 -4.76 -1.24
CA PHE A 179 -12.04 -4.71 -0.73
C PHE A 179 -11.14 -3.93 -1.68
N VAL A 180 -10.40 -2.98 -1.13
CA VAL A 180 -9.50 -2.11 -1.87
C VAL A 180 -8.08 -2.37 -1.43
N ALA A 181 -7.17 -2.53 -2.40
CA ALA A 181 -5.73 -2.57 -2.15
C ALA A 181 -5.01 -1.59 -3.08
N ALA A 182 -4.15 -0.73 -2.54
CA ALA A 182 -3.19 0.06 -3.30
C ALA A 182 -1.80 -0.56 -3.19
N VAL A 183 -1.18 -0.81 -4.34
CA VAL A 183 0.13 -1.44 -4.46
C VAL A 183 1.03 -0.68 -5.42
N SER A 184 2.31 -1.01 -5.41
CA SER A 184 3.32 -0.38 -6.25
C SER A 184 3.00 -0.59 -7.73
N TYR A 185 3.03 0.48 -8.52
CA TYR A 185 2.93 0.37 -9.97
C TYR A 185 4.17 -0.35 -10.54
N PRO A 186 4.00 -1.43 -11.32
CA PRO A 186 5.13 -2.13 -11.90
C PRO A 186 5.65 -1.40 -13.15
N PHE A 187 6.73 -0.62 -13.01
CA PHE A 187 7.33 0.13 -14.13
C PHE A 187 7.96 -0.74 -15.23
N SER A 188 7.99 -2.05 -15.06
CA SER A 188 8.54 -3.01 -16.03
C SER A 188 7.84 -4.36 -15.92
N ASN A 189 7.94 -5.14 -16.99
CA ASN A 189 7.50 -6.53 -17.03
C ASN A 189 8.12 -7.40 -15.93
N GLU A 190 9.38 -7.12 -15.56
CA GLU A 190 10.10 -7.83 -14.50
C GLU A 190 9.53 -7.49 -13.12
N SER A 191 9.11 -6.24 -12.91
CA SER A 191 8.52 -5.79 -11.64
C SER A 191 7.07 -6.20 -11.42
N VAL A 192 6.35 -6.67 -12.46
CA VAL A 192 4.93 -7.07 -12.35
C VAL A 192 4.72 -8.08 -11.24
N THR A 193 5.58 -9.10 -11.15
CA THR A 193 5.41 -10.17 -10.18
C THR A 193 5.58 -9.69 -8.73
N ASN A 194 6.44 -8.70 -8.47
CA ASN A 194 6.57 -8.12 -7.14
C ASN A 194 5.31 -7.33 -6.73
N SER A 195 4.74 -6.54 -7.65
CA SER A 195 3.47 -5.85 -7.40
C SER A 195 2.32 -6.85 -7.19
N VAL A 196 2.32 -7.97 -7.91
CA VAL A 196 1.32 -9.03 -7.73
C VAL A 196 1.48 -9.71 -6.37
N ILE A 197 2.72 -10.02 -5.95
CA ILE A 197 3.01 -10.53 -4.60
C ILE A 197 2.48 -9.56 -3.54
N GLN A 198 2.73 -8.26 -3.71
CA GLN A 198 2.20 -7.23 -2.83
C GLN A 198 0.67 -7.26 -2.78
N ALA A 199 -0.01 -7.31 -3.92
CA ALA A 199 -1.47 -7.35 -3.96
C ALA A 199 -2.04 -8.60 -3.27
N ILE A 200 -1.40 -9.76 -3.42
CA ILE A 200 -1.81 -10.98 -2.73
C ILE A 200 -1.62 -10.86 -1.23
N HIS A 201 -0.51 -10.28 -0.76
CA HIS A 201 -0.28 -9.99 0.66
C HIS A 201 -1.40 -9.13 1.23
N GLU A 202 -1.67 -7.98 0.58
CA GLU A 202 -2.76 -7.07 0.98
C GLU A 202 -4.13 -7.79 1.00
N ILE A 203 -4.46 -8.55 -0.05
CA ILE A 203 -5.72 -9.32 -0.12
C ILE A 203 -5.80 -10.37 1.00
N THR A 204 -4.67 -10.94 1.41
CA THR A 204 -4.66 -12.00 2.42
C THR A 204 -4.96 -11.47 3.82
N HIS A 205 -4.57 -10.23 4.14
CA HIS A 205 -4.96 -9.56 5.39
C HIS A 205 -6.46 -9.64 5.67
N ARG A 206 -7.29 -9.51 4.62
CA ARG A 206 -8.75 -9.58 4.77
C ARG A 206 -9.26 -10.89 5.36
N TYR A 207 -8.48 -11.95 5.22
CA TYR A 207 -8.75 -13.28 5.78
C TYR A 207 -8.02 -13.54 7.08
N THR A 208 -6.78 -13.08 7.19
CA THR A 208 -5.91 -13.40 8.32
C THR A 208 -6.15 -12.51 9.53
N ASP A 209 -6.48 -11.23 9.33
CA ASP A 209 -6.68 -10.29 10.43
C ASP A 209 -7.88 -10.69 11.31
N PRO A 210 -9.05 -11.08 10.77
CA PRO A 210 -10.17 -11.56 11.60
C PRO A 210 -9.85 -12.82 12.40
N LEU A 211 -8.91 -13.66 11.93
CA LEU A 211 -8.51 -14.89 12.63
C LEU A 211 -7.74 -14.61 13.92
N LEU A 212 -7.11 -13.44 14.04
CA LEU A 212 -6.41 -13.04 15.26
C LEU A 212 -7.37 -12.71 16.40
N GLY A 213 -8.63 -12.35 16.09
CA GLY A 213 -9.66 -12.07 17.08
C GLY A 213 -9.38 -10.83 17.94
N THR A 214 -8.55 -9.91 17.46
CA THR A 214 -8.13 -8.68 18.15
C THR A 214 -8.29 -7.48 17.23
N GLU A 215 -8.72 -6.34 17.78
CA GLU A 215 -8.66 -5.08 17.05
C GLU A 215 -7.20 -4.71 16.76
N LEU A 216 -6.91 -4.37 15.50
CA LEU A 216 -5.57 -4.00 15.09
C LEU A 216 -5.32 -2.53 15.41
N SER A 217 -4.17 -2.28 16.01
CA SER A 217 -3.74 -0.96 16.43
C SER A 217 -2.30 -0.72 16.05
N MET A 218 -1.99 0.50 15.61
CA MET A 218 -0.62 0.98 15.44
C MET A 218 0.03 1.35 16.78
N ARG A 219 -0.73 1.33 17.88
CA ARG A 219 -0.29 1.70 19.23
C ARG A 219 0.43 0.59 19.98
N ASP A 220 0.24 -0.64 19.52
CA ASP A 220 0.75 -1.84 20.17
C ASP A 220 1.25 -2.84 19.11
N ASP A 221 1.69 -4.01 19.56
CA ASP A 221 2.26 -5.03 18.69
C ASP A 221 1.22 -5.79 17.85
N THR A 222 -0.08 -5.46 17.93
CA THR A 222 -1.13 -6.20 17.21
C THR A 222 -1.02 -6.06 15.71
N HIS A 223 -0.67 -4.88 15.18
CA HIS A 223 -0.42 -4.69 13.75
C HIS A 223 0.78 -5.51 13.27
N MET A 224 1.90 -5.45 13.98
CA MET A 224 3.10 -6.25 13.67
C MET A 224 2.82 -7.76 13.76
N LYS A 225 1.95 -8.19 14.67
CA LYS A 225 1.48 -9.58 14.73
C LYS A 225 0.66 -9.94 13.49
N ALA A 226 -0.22 -9.06 13.03
CA ALA A 226 -1.00 -9.25 11.81
C ALA A 226 -0.11 -9.38 10.57
N GLU A 227 0.88 -8.49 10.41
CA GLU A 227 1.87 -8.57 9.34
C GLU A 227 2.62 -9.92 9.33
N LYS A 228 3.10 -10.39 10.48
CA LYS A 228 3.78 -11.70 10.57
C LYS A 228 2.83 -12.87 10.27
N PHE A 229 1.59 -12.76 10.71
CA PHE A 229 0.58 -13.80 10.51
C PHE A 229 0.15 -13.92 9.04
N VAL A 230 0.00 -12.80 8.33
CA VAL A 230 -0.26 -12.82 6.88
C VAL A 230 0.94 -13.33 6.08
N ILE A 231 2.18 -13.00 6.48
CA ILE A 231 3.40 -13.49 5.83
C ILE A 231 3.48 -15.01 5.95
N LEU A 232 3.18 -15.53 7.14
CA LEU A 232 3.12 -16.97 7.37
C LEU A 232 2.04 -17.64 6.52
N ALA A 233 0.83 -17.05 6.44
CA ALA A 233 -0.23 -17.57 5.60
C ALA A 233 0.16 -17.59 4.12
N ASN A 234 0.72 -16.48 3.62
CA ASN A 234 1.22 -16.38 2.25
C ASN A 234 2.31 -17.42 1.98
N PHE A 235 3.27 -17.62 2.89
CA PHE A 235 4.27 -18.66 2.72
C PHE A 235 3.67 -20.03 2.44
N PHE A 236 2.67 -20.45 3.23
CA PHE A 236 1.99 -21.73 3.02
C PHE A 236 1.18 -21.76 1.72
N LEU A 237 0.50 -20.66 1.36
CA LEU A 237 -0.25 -20.54 0.11
C LEU A 237 0.67 -20.65 -1.11
N TYR A 238 1.79 -19.93 -1.12
CA TYR A 238 2.79 -20.00 -2.19
C TYR A 238 3.41 -21.41 -2.24
N LYS A 239 3.81 -21.97 -1.10
CA LYS A 239 4.38 -23.31 -1.05
C LYS A 239 3.46 -24.39 -1.62
N LYS A 240 2.15 -24.32 -1.34
CA LYS A 240 1.17 -25.32 -1.81
C LYS A 240 0.69 -25.09 -3.23
N TYR A 241 0.30 -23.86 -3.58
CA TYR A 241 -0.44 -23.58 -4.82
C TYR A 241 0.41 -22.89 -5.90
N ILE A 242 1.51 -22.24 -5.52
CA ILE A 242 2.32 -21.42 -6.43
C ILE A 242 3.82 -21.57 -6.13
N PRO A 243 4.35 -22.81 -6.01
CA PRO A 243 5.70 -23.04 -5.52
C PRO A 243 6.77 -22.38 -6.40
N GLN A 244 6.49 -22.18 -7.69
CA GLN A 244 7.38 -21.50 -8.62
C GLN A 244 7.64 -20.02 -8.30
N LEU A 245 6.81 -19.38 -7.47
CA LEU A 245 7.01 -17.99 -7.03
C LEU A 245 7.48 -17.89 -5.56
N LEU A 246 7.67 -19.01 -4.87
CA LEU A 246 8.00 -19.02 -3.44
C LEU A 246 9.33 -18.31 -3.15
N GLU A 247 10.37 -18.56 -3.95
CA GLU A 247 11.66 -17.92 -3.77
C GLU A 247 11.57 -16.39 -3.94
N GLN A 248 10.84 -15.95 -4.98
CA GLN A 248 10.62 -14.52 -5.22
C GLN A 248 9.79 -13.87 -4.11
N TYR A 249 8.80 -14.58 -3.58
CA TYR A 249 8.04 -14.17 -2.40
C TYR A 249 8.95 -13.96 -1.18
N CYS A 250 9.79 -14.95 -0.85
CA CYS A 250 10.74 -14.84 0.26
C CYS A 250 11.72 -13.68 0.06
N HIS A 251 12.24 -13.51 -1.15
CA HIS A 251 13.15 -12.42 -1.48
C HIS A 251 12.50 -11.03 -1.33
N TYR A 252 11.24 -10.90 -1.73
CA TYR A 252 10.47 -9.66 -1.61
C TYR A 252 10.37 -9.17 -0.15
N PHE A 253 10.11 -10.06 0.81
CA PHE A 253 10.05 -9.72 2.24
C PHE A 253 11.43 -9.54 2.88
N ALA A 254 12.43 -10.31 2.44
CA ALA A 254 13.81 -10.14 2.92
C ALA A 254 14.35 -8.73 2.60
N ILE A 255 14.08 -8.19 1.41
CA ILE A 255 14.43 -6.79 1.06
C ILE A 255 13.76 -5.78 1.99
N LYS A 256 12.57 -6.10 2.51
CA LYS A 256 11.84 -5.26 3.47
C LYS A 256 12.31 -5.43 4.92
N GLY A 257 13.39 -6.18 5.14
CA GLY A 257 13.95 -6.43 6.47
C GLY A 257 13.21 -7.50 7.26
N ILE A 258 12.28 -8.23 6.64
CA ILE A 258 11.57 -9.34 7.29
C ILE A 258 12.16 -10.65 6.79
N LYS A 259 12.89 -11.35 7.65
CA LYS A 259 13.35 -12.71 7.34
C LYS A 259 12.26 -13.71 7.67
N LEU A 260 11.93 -14.54 6.70
CA LEU A 260 10.91 -15.56 6.88
C LEU A 260 11.33 -16.62 7.91
N GLU A 261 12.64 -16.89 8.05
CA GLU A 261 13.16 -17.76 9.11
C GLU A 261 12.71 -17.28 10.49
N ASP A 262 12.87 -15.97 10.79
CA ASP A 262 12.46 -15.37 12.06
C ASP A 262 10.96 -15.52 12.32
N VAL A 263 10.13 -15.45 11.25
CA VAL A 263 8.68 -15.65 11.35
C VAL A 263 8.37 -17.12 11.66
N LEU A 264 9.01 -18.06 10.96
CA LEU A 264 8.81 -19.50 11.14
C LEU A 264 9.33 -20.01 12.50
N GLU A 265 10.42 -19.43 13.02
CA GLU A 265 10.92 -19.71 14.38
C GLU A 265 9.93 -19.25 15.44
N LYS A 266 9.30 -18.08 15.24
CA LYS A 266 8.30 -17.55 16.17
C LYS A 266 6.97 -18.32 16.10
N TYR A 267 6.62 -18.86 14.94
CA TYR A 267 5.39 -19.61 14.70
C TYR A 267 5.70 -21.00 14.12
N PRO A 268 6.23 -21.93 14.93
CA PRO A 268 6.63 -23.24 14.45
C PRO A 268 5.42 -24.08 14.02
N LEU A 269 5.68 -25.10 13.20
CA LEU A 269 4.67 -26.10 12.81
C LEU A 269 4.02 -26.72 14.06
N GLY A 270 2.69 -26.82 14.06
CA GLY A 270 1.90 -27.28 15.22
C GLY A 270 1.60 -26.20 16.26
N SER A 271 2.03 -24.95 16.05
CA SER A 271 1.51 -23.81 16.81
C SER A 271 0.04 -23.55 16.47
N LYS A 272 -0.69 -22.96 17.42
CA LYS A 272 -2.12 -22.62 17.24
C LYS A 272 -2.34 -21.74 16.01
N GLU A 273 -1.45 -20.77 15.81
CA GLU A 273 -1.46 -19.85 14.67
C GLU A 273 -1.31 -20.60 13.33
N VAL A 274 -0.30 -21.47 13.21
CA VAL A 274 -0.09 -22.27 11.99
C VAL A 274 -1.26 -23.20 11.73
N ASP A 275 -1.76 -23.89 12.76
CA ASP A 275 -2.90 -24.78 12.63
C ASP A 275 -4.17 -24.04 12.19
N GLN A 276 -4.34 -22.80 12.65
CA GLN A 276 -5.47 -21.96 12.26
C GLN A 276 -5.36 -21.54 10.80
N ILE A 277 -4.18 -21.18 10.32
CA ILE A 277 -3.90 -20.89 8.90
C ILE A 277 -4.16 -22.12 8.04
N ILE A 278 -3.58 -23.26 8.41
CA ILE A 278 -3.72 -24.54 7.69
C ILE A 278 -5.20 -24.93 7.58
N ARG A 279 -5.92 -24.92 8.69
CA ARG A 279 -7.36 -25.22 8.71
C ARG A 279 -8.17 -24.21 7.92
N PHE A 280 -7.84 -22.93 8.01
CA PHE A 280 -8.56 -21.91 7.28
C PHE A 280 -8.32 -22.09 5.78
N PHE A 281 -7.09 -22.16 5.30
CA PHE A 281 -6.82 -22.20 3.86
C PHE A 281 -6.90 -23.61 3.25
N ASP A 282 -7.20 -24.63 4.05
CA ASP A 282 -7.19 -26.04 3.67
C ASP A 282 -5.84 -26.45 3.05
N ILE A 283 -4.74 -26.12 3.75
CA ILE A 283 -3.34 -26.31 3.31
C ILE A 283 -2.72 -27.55 3.93
#